data_AF-A0A914TFY5-F1
#
_entry.id   AF-A0A914TFY5-F1
#
_cell.length_a   1.000
_cell.length_b   1.000
_cell.length_c   1.000
_cell.angle_alpha   90.00
_cell.angle_beta   90.00
_cell.angle_gamma   90.00
#
_symmetry.space_group_name_H-M   'P 1'
#
loop_
_entity.id
_entity.type
_entity.pdbx_description
1 polymer ?
#
loop_
_entity_poly.entity_id
_entity_poly.type
_entity_poly.pdbx_seq_one_letter_code
_entity_poly.pdbx_strand_id
1 'polypeptide(L)' 'MLEDAIFKKIFDWSKRHCDRQGIKQTPNTIKYVLKEILPFIKFEHLRPATMATIVRENELLPPEILLDILCKSIVKP' A
#
# COMPACT_ATOMS: atom_id res chain seq x y z
N MET A 1 -11.38 -2.40 8.74
CA MET A 1 -10.71 -2.74 10.01
C MET A 1 -9.75 -1.61 10.36
N LEU A 2 -9.16 -1.62 11.56
CA LEU A 2 -8.27 -0.55 12.01
C LEU A 2 -7.06 -0.37 11.06
N GLU A 3 -6.52 -1.49 10.57
CA GLU A 3 -5.37 -1.56 9.68
C GLU A 3 -5.64 -0.91 8.32
N ASP A 4 -6.83 -1.14 7.72
CA ASP A 4 -7.22 -0.44 6.48
C ASP A 4 -7.25 1.08 6.69
N ALA A 5 -7.78 1.53 7.82
CA ALA A 5 -7.92 2.96 8.11
C ALA A 5 -6.55 3.62 8.34
N ILE A 6 -5.65 2.94 9.05
CA ILE A 6 -4.26 3.39 9.24
C ILE A 6 -3.55 3.44 7.90
N PHE A 7 -3.59 2.36 7.11
CA PHE A 7 -2.93 2.31 5.82
C PHE A 7 -3.46 3.38 4.86
N LYS A 8 -4.78 3.58 4.78
CA LYS A 8 -5.38 4.64 3.97
C LYS A 8 -4.91 6.03 4.39
N LYS A 9 -4.81 6.30 5.70
CA LYS A 9 -4.28 7.58 6.20
C LYS A 9 -2.81 7.81 5.84
N ILE A 10 -1.98 6.78 5.92
CA ILE A 10 -0.57 6.81 5.50
C ILE A 10 -0.47 7.09 4.00
N PHE A 11 -1.27 6.38 3.20
CA PHE A 11 -1.31 6.57 1.75
C PHE A 11 -1.78 7.98 1.37
N ASP A 12 -2.86 8.48 1.97
CA ASP A 12 -3.34 9.85 1.76
C ASP A 12 -2.30 10.89 2.21
N TRP A 13 -1.55 10.62 3.28
CA TRP A 13 -0.44 11.48 3.69
C TRP A 13 0.67 11.52 2.63
N SER A 14 1.01 10.40 2.00
CA SER A 14 2.04 10.36 0.96
C SER A 14 1.67 11.19 -0.27
N LYS A 15 0.41 11.14 -0.70
CA LYS A 15 -0.13 11.99 -1.77
C LYS A 15 0.00 13.48 -1.42
N ARG A 16 -0.47 13.86 -0.23
CA ARG A 16 -0.32 15.24 0.27
C ARG A 16 1.13 15.66 0.47
N HIS A 17 2.05 14.72 0.70
CA HIS A 17 3.48 15.01 0.77
C HIS A 17 4.02 15.33 -0.62
N CYS A 18 3.72 14.51 -1.63
CA CYS A 18 4.07 14.79 -3.02
C CYS A 18 3.56 16.17 -3.47
N ASP A 19 2.28 16.49 -3.18
CA ASP A 19 1.69 17.79 -3.53
C ASP A 19 2.44 18.97 -2.89
N ARG A 20 2.77 18.85 -1.60
CA ARG A 20 3.51 19.89 -0.86
C ARG A 20 4.93 20.09 -1.38
N GLN A 21 5.53 19.06 -1.96
CA GLN A 21 6.87 19.12 -2.54
C GLN A 21 6.85 19.47 -4.04
N GLY A 22 5.67 19.70 -4.63
CA GLY A 22 5.53 19.92 -6.08
C GLY A 22 5.91 18.71 -6.94
N ILE A 23 5.88 17.50 -6.36
CA ILE A 23 6.24 16.25 -7.03
C ILE A 23 4.98 15.65 -7.66
N LYS A 24 5.06 15.28 -8.94
CA LYS A 24 3.97 14.57 -9.63
C LYS A 24 3.67 13.24 -8.92
N GLN A 25 2.41 13.02 -8.55
CA GLN A 25 1.96 11.76 -7.97
C GLN A 25 1.94 10.66 -9.04
N THR A 26 2.93 9.78 -8.98
CA THR A 26 3.01 8.55 -9.78
C THR A 26 3.22 7.38 -8.84
N PRO A 27 2.93 6.13 -9.27
CA PRO A 27 3.23 4.93 -8.48
C PRO A 27 4.66 4.95 -7.91
N ASN A 28 5.65 5.30 -8.75
CA ASN A 28 7.05 5.36 -8.35
C ASN A 28 7.34 6.44 -7.31
N THR A 29 6.78 7.65 -7.44
CA THR A 29 7.04 8.71 -6.46
C THR A 29 6.34 8.45 -5.13
N ILE A 30 5.12 7.90 -5.15
CA ILE A 30 4.41 7.48 -3.94
C ILE A 30 5.18 6.35 -3.23
N LYS A 31 5.64 5.34 -3.99
CA LYS A 31 6.45 4.24 -3.46
C LYS A 31 7.76 4.74 -2.85
N TYR A 32 8.41 5.72 -3.48
CA TYR A 32 9.60 6.38 -2.95
C TYR A 32 9.33 7.10 -1.62
N VAL A 33 8.24 7.87 -1.53
CA VAL A 33 7.84 8.55 -0.29
C VAL A 33 7.50 7.55 0.82
N LEU A 34 6.90 6.41 0.48
CA LEU A 34 6.53 5.36 1.42
C LEU A 34 7.65 4.35 1.71
N LYS A 35 8.83 4.45 1.08
CA LYS A 35 9.85 3.38 1.11
C LYS A 35 10.23 2.89 2.51
N GLU A 36 10.34 3.83 3.46
CA GLU A 36 10.69 3.53 4.86
C GLU A 36 9.50 3.01 5.67
N ILE A 37 8.27 3.25 5.21
CA ILE A 37 7.04 2.88 5.91
C ILE A 37 6.50 1.52 5.40
N LEU A 38 6.68 1.21 4.12
CA LEU A 38 6.20 -0.03 3.49
C LEU A 38 6.54 -1.30 4.29
N PRO A 39 7.76 -1.49 4.84
CA PRO A 39 8.11 -2.68 5.61
C PRO A 39 7.33 -2.85 6.93
N PHE A 40 6.77 -1.76 7.47
CA PHE A 40 6.03 -1.78 8.73
C PHE A 40 4.52 -2.03 8.53
N ILE A 41 4.05 -2.03 7.28
CA ILE A 41 2.65 -2.27 6.95
C ILE A 41 2.42 -3.79 6.91
N LYS A 42 1.51 -4.28 7.76
CA LYS A 42 1.04 -5.66 7.75
C LYS A 42 -0.01 -5.84 6.66
N PHE A 43 0.43 -5.99 5.42
CA PHE A 43 -0.44 -6.12 4.25
C PHE A 43 -1.39 -7.32 4.35
N GLU A 44 -1.00 -8.38 5.04
CA GLU A 44 -1.82 -9.55 5.32
C GLU A 44 -3.06 -9.26 6.19
N HIS A 45 -3.07 -8.14 6.91
CA HIS A 45 -4.22 -7.70 7.71
C HIS A 45 -5.12 -6.72 6.95
N LEU A 46 -4.75 -6.32 5.73
CA LEU A 46 -5.59 -5.44 4.91
C LEU A 46 -6.69 -6.26 4.24
N ARG A 47 -7.87 -5.65 4.04
CA ARG A 47 -8.93 -6.32 3.30
C ARG A 47 -8.54 -6.45 1.83
N PRO A 48 -9.02 -7.50 1.14
CA PRO A 48 -8.80 -7.69 -0.30
C PRO A 48 -9.15 -6.44 -1.13
N ALA A 49 -10.22 -5.72 -0.77
CA ALA A 49 -10.60 -4.49 -1.44
C ALA A 49 -9.52 -3.40 -1.36
N THR A 50 -8.87 -3.22 -0.20
CA THR A 50 -7.78 -2.24 -0.02
C THR A 50 -6.50 -2.69 -0.71
N MET A 51 -6.22 -4.00 -0.71
CA MET A 51 -5.12 -4.57 -1.50
C MET A 51 -5.30 -4.33 -3.00
N ALA A 52 -6.51 -4.52 -3.53
CA ALA A 52 -6.80 -4.29 -4.94
C ALA A 52 -6.75 -2.80 -5.32
N THR A 53 -7.41 -1.93 -4.55
CA THR A 53 -7.62 -0.51 -4.93
C THR A 53 -6.44 0.40 -4.60
N ILE A 54 -5.64 0.08 -3.59
CA ILE A 54 -4.52 0.95 -3.19
C ILE A 54 -3.19 0.30 -3.53
N VAL A 55 -2.97 -0.94 -3.10
CA VAL A 55 -1.65 -1.59 -3.25
C VAL A 55 -1.37 -1.95 -4.70
N ARG A 56 -2.31 -2.60 -5.39
CA ARG A 56 -2.15 -3.02 -6.80
C ARG A 56 -2.18 -1.83 -7.77
N GLU A 57 -3.19 -0.96 -7.67
CA GLU A 57 -3.34 0.19 -8.59
C GLU A 57 -2.16 1.17 -8.53
N ASN A 58 -1.44 1.22 -7.40
CA ASN A 58 -0.30 2.11 -7.22
C ASN A 58 1.04 1.35 -7.18
N GLU A 59 1.05 0.07 -7.60
CA GLU A 59 2.27 -0.76 -7.74
C GLU A 59 3.20 -0.72 -6.50
N LEU A 60 2.60 -0.64 -5.31
CA LEU A 60 3.33 -0.44 -4.06
C LEU A 60 4.18 -1.65 -3.70
N LEU A 61 3.74 -2.84 -4.11
CA LEU A 61 4.45 -4.10 -3.95
C LEU A 61 4.74 -4.73 -5.32
N PRO A 62 5.87 -5.47 -5.46
CA PRO A 62 6.09 -6.36 -6.59
C PRO A 62 4.94 -7.39 -6.74
N PRO A 63 4.57 -7.78 -7.96
CA PRO A 63 3.50 -8.75 -8.20
C PRO A 63 3.67 -10.06 -7.42
N GLU A 64 4.88 -10.59 -7.36
CA GLU A 64 5.23 -11.82 -6.64
C GLU A 64 4.96 -11.71 -5.12
N ILE A 65 5.30 -10.58 -4.49
CA ILE A 65 5.03 -10.36 -3.06
C ILE A 65 3.51 -10.21 -2.83
N LEU A 66 2.83 -9.48 -3.71
CA LEU A 66 1.39 -9.29 -3.66
C LEU A 66 0.65 -10.64 -3.76
N LEU A 67 1.07 -11.50 -4.68
CA LEU A 67 0.50 -12.84 -4.86
C LEU A 67 0.75 -13.72 -3.64
N ASP A 68 1.96 -13.73 -3.09
CA ASP A 68 2.29 -14.49 -1.88
C ASP A 68 1.39 -14.11 -0.69
N ILE A 69 1.17 -12.80 -0.46
CA ILE A 69 0.27 -12.31 0.59
C ILE A 69 -1.18 -12.77 0.34
N LEU A 70 -1.68 -12.61 -0.90
CA LEU A 70 -3.06 -12.98 -1.25
C LEU A 70 -3.29 -14.50 -1.11
N CYS A 71 -2.34 -15.33 -1.56
CA CYS A 71 -2.41 -16.77 -1.43
C CYS A 71 -2.38 -17.22 0.04
N LYS A 72 -1.54 -16.61 0.88
CA LYS A 72 -1.50 -16.89 2.33
C LYS A 72 -2.80 -16.54 3.06
N SER A 73 -3.49 -15.49 2.61
CA SER A 73 -4.79 -15.10 3.17
C SER A 73 -5.94 -16.03 2.75
N ILE A 74 -5.80 -16.77 1.64
CA ILE A 74 -6.80 -17.75 1.17
C ILE A 74 -6.62 -19.11 1.86
N VAL A 75 -5.39 -19.45 2.26
CA VAL A 75 -5.03 -20.79 2.80
C VAL A 75 -5.16 -20.88 4.33
N LYS A 76 -5.50 -19.80 5.05
CA LYS A 76 -5.83 -19.89 6.48
C LYS A 76 -7.31 -20.31 6.65
N PRO A 77 -7.59 -21.52 7.20
CA PRO A 77 -8.94 -21.94 7.57
C PRO A 77 -9.50 -21.12 8.75
#